data_AF-A0A4S3JAL4-F1
#
_entry.id   AF-A0A4S3JAL4-F1
#
_cell.length_a   1.000
_cell.length_b   1.000
_cell.length_c   1.000
_cell.angle_alpha   90.00
_cell.angle_beta   90.00
_cell.angle_gamma   90.00
#
_symmetry.space_group_name_H-M   'P 1'
#
loop_
_entity.id
_entity.type
_entity.pdbx_description
1 polymer ?
#
loop_
_entity_poly.entity_id
_entity_poly.type
_entity_poly.pdbx_seq_one_letter_code
_entity_poly.pdbx_strand_id
1 'polypeptide(L)'
;MSLNIPRYLYPLKGIRKSEVGPGGYSTRRNKEDSPYGIFIQYIDEEAFPWEFEFDCEKGLEYESLWKRAEGPLHALLWESDNARERARRSLETLNDEIREIGPVPQEGLLEIRNWYNAGLQLEKAVRDFHIYSSTARFEDVRDFIWERIITMNYPHQWRVKREDFLHRIEATAQNFARQQGDLDTEDAIFQEWQLENPPERPGSSPLPSYHTNNPNTEAMQRFDAPLPG
;
A
#
# COMPACT_ATOMS: atom_id res chain seq x y z
N MET A 1 -1.94 14.08 27.87
CA MET A 1 -1.96 15.24 26.94
C MET A 1 -2.22 14.68 25.56
N SER A 2 -3.29 15.12 24.90
CA SER A 2 -3.70 14.60 23.58
C SER A 2 -2.69 15.06 22.53
N LEU A 3 -2.05 14.10 21.84
CA LEU A 3 -1.25 14.38 20.65
C LEU A 3 -2.21 14.95 19.60
N ASN A 4 -2.16 16.27 19.44
CA ASN A 4 -2.88 16.96 18.39
C ASN A 4 -2.11 16.71 17.07
N ILE A 5 -2.27 15.49 16.52
CA ILE A 5 -1.67 15.08 15.26
C ILE A 5 -2.32 15.95 14.17
N PRO A 6 -1.55 16.70 13.37
CA PRO A 6 -2.08 17.48 12.27
C PRO A 6 -3.02 16.63 11.41
N ARG A 7 -4.24 17.14 11.19
CA ARG A 7 -5.17 16.55 10.23
C ARG A 7 -4.54 16.62 8.84
N TYR A 8 -4.05 15.48 8.39
CA TYR A 8 -4.21 14.96 7.04
C TYR A 8 -4.00 15.99 5.92
N LEU A 9 -2.75 16.18 5.50
CA LEU A 9 -2.43 16.77 4.20
C LEU A 9 -2.39 15.62 3.18
N TYR A 10 -3.54 15.33 2.61
CA TYR A 10 -3.62 14.61 1.34
C TYR A 10 -2.77 15.35 0.29
N PRO A 11 -2.01 14.68 -0.59
CA PRO A 11 -2.10 15.02 -2.00
C PRO A 11 -3.53 14.73 -2.47
N LEU A 12 -4.08 15.62 -3.29
CA LEU A 12 -5.36 15.40 -3.99
C LEU A 12 -5.50 13.92 -4.36
N LYS A 13 -6.68 13.34 -4.14
CA LYS A 13 -7.02 12.02 -4.68
C LYS A 13 -6.54 12.00 -6.14
N GLY A 14 -5.43 11.31 -6.39
CA GLY A 14 -5.06 10.97 -7.76
C GLY A 14 -6.27 10.24 -8.31
N ILE A 15 -6.76 10.68 -9.46
CA ILE A 15 -7.82 9.94 -10.14
C ILE A 15 -7.22 8.57 -10.42
N ARG A 16 -7.76 7.53 -9.77
CA ARG A 16 -7.39 6.14 -10.07
C ARG A 16 -7.70 5.96 -11.56
N LYS A 17 -6.66 5.90 -12.38
CA LYS A 17 -6.81 5.59 -13.79
C LYS A 17 -6.53 4.10 -13.92
N SER A 18 -7.50 3.39 -14.49
CA SER A 18 -7.29 2.02 -14.91
C SER A 18 -6.41 2.06 -16.15
N GLU A 19 -5.14 1.73 -15.98
CA GLU A 19 -4.21 1.56 -17.10
C GLU A 19 -3.82 0.09 -17.18
N VAL A 20 -4.23 -0.55 -18.28
CA VAL A 20 -3.87 -1.94 -18.57
C VAL A 20 -2.37 -1.99 -18.88
N GLY A 21 -1.58 -2.31 -17.87
CA GLY A 21 -0.13 -2.57 -17.99
C GLY A 21 0.17 -4.06 -18.21
N PRO A 22 1.42 -4.41 -18.59
CA PRO A 22 1.88 -5.80 -18.71
C PRO A 22 1.80 -6.48 -17.34
N GLY A 23 0.71 -7.22 -17.11
CA GLY A 23 0.34 -7.82 -15.82
C GLY A 23 -1.09 -7.52 -15.34
N GLY A 24 -1.92 -6.80 -16.11
CA GLY A 24 -3.38 -6.71 -15.87
C GLY A 24 -3.83 -5.67 -14.83
N TYR A 25 -2.99 -4.69 -14.51
CA TYR A 25 -3.25 -3.69 -13.47
C TYR A 25 -4.47 -2.81 -13.81
N SER A 26 -5.30 -2.53 -12.81
CA SER A 26 -6.54 -1.76 -13.01
C SER A 26 -6.69 -0.58 -12.05
N THR A 27 -5.81 -0.44 -11.04
CA THR A 27 -5.93 0.63 -10.05
C THR A 27 -4.60 1.30 -9.71
N ARG A 28 -4.03 2.05 -10.66
CA ARG A 28 -2.82 2.86 -10.42
C ARG A 28 -3.14 4.35 -10.33
N ARG A 29 -2.36 5.09 -9.53
CA ARG A 29 -2.39 6.56 -9.53
C ARG A 29 -1.54 7.04 -10.71
N ASN A 30 -2.10 7.92 -11.53
CA ASN A 30 -1.34 8.52 -12.62
C ASN A 30 -0.40 9.61 -12.06
N LYS A 31 0.89 9.49 -12.39
CA LYS A 31 1.97 10.43 -12.02
C LYS A 31 1.78 11.84 -12.59
N GLU A 32 0.99 11.98 -13.64
CA GLU A 32 0.64 13.26 -14.29
C GLU A 32 -0.42 14.01 -13.49
N ASP A 33 -1.21 13.30 -12.68
CA ASP A 33 -2.32 13.87 -11.91
C ASP A 33 -1.95 14.13 -10.44
N SER A 34 -0.74 13.74 -9.99
CA SER A 34 -0.30 13.83 -8.58
C SER A 34 1.21 13.68 -8.44
N PRO A 35 1.86 14.30 -7.42
CA PRO A 35 3.26 14.01 -7.06
C PRO A 35 3.56 12.54 -6.84
N TYR A 36 2.49 11.82 -6.52
CA TYR A 36 2.51 10.44 -6.10
C TYR A 36 2.14 9.59 -7.31
N GLY A 37 3.13 9.44 -8.20
CA GLY A 37 3.14 8.46 -9.27
C GLY A 37 3.34 7.03 -8.72
N ILE A 38 3.29 6.05 -9.62
CA ILE A 38 3.50 4.63 -9.31
C ILE A 38 4.88 4.44 -8.61
N PHE A 39 4.89 4.37 -7.28
CA PHE A 39 6.13 4.16 -6.49
C PHE A 39 6.68 2.75 -6.61
N ILE A 40 5.85 1.82 -7.04
CA ILE A 40 6.19 0.42 -7.20
C ILE A 40 5.91 -0.04 -8.62
N GLN A 41 6.98 -0.37 -9.33
CA GLN A 41 6.85 -1.00 -10.63
C GLN A 41 6.72 -2.51 -10.45
N TYR A 42 5.81 -3.08 -11.23
CA TYR A 42 5.76 -4.51 -11.38
C TYR A 42 7.02 -5.01 -12.06
N ILE A 43 7.58 -6.07 -11.52
CA ILE A 43 8.62 -6.87 -12.16
C ILE A 43 7.96 -8.12 -12.71
N ASP A 44 8.14 -8.35 -14.01
CA ASP A 44 7.74 -9.60 -14.64
C ASP A 44 8.58 -10.74 -14.05
N GLU A 45 7.89 -11.70 -13.43
CA GLU A 45 8.47 -12.90 -12.81
C GLU A 45 7.83 -14.13 -13.46
N GLU A 46 8.55 -15.25 -13.47
CA GLU A 46 8.09 -16.52 -14.06
C GLU A 46 6.99 -17.21 -13.23
N ALA A 47 6.14 -16.46 -12.52
CA ALA A 47 5.10 -16.99 -11.65
C ALA A 47 3.72 -16.90 -12.34
N PHE A 48 2.99 -18.01 -12.33
CA PHE A 48 1.63 -18.11 -12.84
C PHE A 48 0.62 -18.35 -11.71
N PRO A 49 -0.62 -17.85 -11.84
CA PRO A 49 -1.65 -18.12 -10.86
C PRO A 49 -1.90 -19.61 -10.71
N TRP A 50 -2.22 -20.05 -9.49
CA TRP A 50 -2.78 -21.37 -9.27
C TRP A 50 -4.26 -21.35 -9.66
N GLU A 51 -4.66 -22.17 -10.64
CA GLU A 51 -6.00 -22.10 -11.25
C GLU A 51 -6.99 -23.16 -10.74
N PHE A 52 -6.58 -24.08 -9.86
CA PHE A 52 -7.43 -25.19 -9.43
C PHE A 52 -8.09 -24.97 -8.06
N GLU A 53 -9.18 -25.70 -7.83
CA GLU A 53 -9.92 -25.70 -6.57
C GLU A 53 -9.02 -26.13 -5.39
N PHE A 54 -9.02 -25.36 -4.30
CA PHE A 54 -8.28 -25.67 -3.07
C PHE A 54 -8.72 -26.98 -2.40
N ASP A 55 -9.89 -27.51 -2.77
CA ASP A 55 -10.45 -28.74 -2.21
C ASP A 55 -9.85 -30.03 -2.79
N CYS A 56 -8.86 -29.93 -3.70
CA CYS A 56 -8.09 -31.07 -4.17
C CYS A 56 -6.77 -31.24 -3.40
N GLU A 57 -6.22 -32.46 -3.39
CA GLU A 57 -4.97 -32.80 -2.67
C GLU A 57 -3.82 -31.83 -3.00
N LYS A 58 -3.67 -31.46 -4.28
CA LYS A 58 -2.69 -30.47 -4.72
C LYS A 58 -2.95 -29.06 -4.16
N GLY A 59 -4.20 -28.63 -4.14
CA GLY A 59 -4.58 -27.33 -3.56
C GLY A 59 -4.19 -27.22 -2.09
N LEU A 60 -4.36 -28.30 -1.33
CA LEU A 60 -3.91 -28.39 0.07
C LEU A 60 -2.39 -28.36 0.22
N GLU A 61 -1.64 -28.93 -0.74
CA GLU A 61 -0.17 -28.83 -0.75
C GLU A 61 0.30 -27.39 -0.98
N TYR A 62 -0.28 -26.68 -1.97
CA TYR A 62 0.00 -25.25 -2.18
C TYR A 62 -0.34 -24.42 -0.93
N GLU A 63 -1.51 -24.63 -0.33
CA GLU A 63 -1.92 -23.91 0.88
C GLU A 63 -0.93 -24.13 2.03
N SER A 64 -0.45 -25.37 2.21
CA SER A 64 0.55 -25.71 3.23
C SER A 64 1.88 -24.97 3.01
N LEU A 65 2.38 -24.95 1.77
CA LEU A 65 3.61 -24.23 1.43
C LEU A 65 3.41 -22.71 1.57
N TRP A 66 2.32 -22.16 1.06
CA TRP A 66 1.96 -20.77 1.22
C TRP A 66 1.83 -20.36 2.69
N LYS A 67 1.24 -21.18 3.54
CA LYS A 67 1.21 -20.90 4.99
C LYS A 67 2.61 -20.74 5.59
N ARG A 68 3.61 -21.50 5.10
CA ARG A 68 5.02 -21.34 5.50
C ARG A 68 5.63 -20.03 4.99
N ALA A 69 5.11 -19.46 3.91
CA ALA A 69 5.55 -18.17 3.36
C ALA A 69 5.13 -16.96 4.20
N GLU A 70 4.11 -17.06 5.06
CA GLU A 70 3.56 -15.92 5.81
C GLU A 70 4.62 -15.13 6.58
N GLY A 71 5.44 -15.82 7.37
CA GLY A 71 6.51 -15.18 8.15
C GLY A 71 7.57 -14.52 7.27
N PRO A 72 8.16 -15.23 6.29
CA PRO A 72 9.11 -14.63 5.34
C PRO A 72 8.52 -13.46 4.53
N LEU A 73 7.28 -13.55 4.04
CA LEU A 73 6.64 -12.44 3.31
C LEU A 73 6.45 -11.22 4.21
N HIS A 74 6.01 -11.41 5.45
CA HIS A 74 5.95 -10.33 6.43
C HIS A 74 7.33 -9.70 6.66
N ALA A 75 8.37 -10.53 6.77
CA ALA A 75 9.74 -10.07 6.93
C ALA A 75 10.26 -9.30 5.71
N LEU A 76 9.90 -9.69 4.48
CA LEU A 76 10.19 -8.90 3.28
C LEU A 76 9.60 -7.49 3.37
N LEU A 77 8.36 -7.38 3.83
CA LEU A 77 7.66 -6.10 3.87
C LEU A 77 8.17 -5.17 4.97
N TRP A 78 8.38 -5.67 6.18
CA TRP A 78 8.44 -4.82 7.37
C TRP A 78 9.75 -4.87 8.16
N GLU A 79 10.60 -5.87 7.94
CA GLU A 79 11.81 -6.07 8.75
C GLU A 79 13.04 -5.39 8.15
N SER A 80 14.16 -5.42 8.90
CA SER A 80 15.46 -4.89 8.45
C SER A 80 15.98 -5.55 7.17
N ASP A 81 16.88 -4.89 6.44
CA ASP A 81 17.48 -5.43 5.20
C ASP A 81 18.11 -6.82 5.37
N ASN A 82 18.81 -7.05 6.48
CA ASN A 82 19.38 -8.36 6.79
C ASN A 82 18.29 -9.44 6.98
N ALA A 83 17.14 -9.07 7.55
CA ALA A 83 16.01 -9.97 7.70
C ALA A 83 15.28 -10.18 6.36
N ARG A 84 15.12 -9.13 5.55
CA ARG A 84 14.59 -9.23 4.18
C ARG A 84 15.42 -10.16 3.32
N GLU A 85 16.74 -10.05 3.36
CA GLU A 85 17.63 -10.91 2.57
C GLU A 85 17.55 -12.38 3.02
N ARG A 86 17.43 -12.64 4.33
CA ARG A 86 17.18 -14.01 4.82
C ARG A 86 15.83 -14.53 4.37
N ALA A 87 14.79 -13.71 4.49
CA ALA A 87 13.44 -14.07 4.07
C ALA A 87 13.37 -14.34 2.56
N ARG A 88 14.06 -13.53 1.74
CA ARG A 88 14.21 -13.74 0.29
C ARG A 88 14.72 -15.14 -0.03
N ARG A 89 15.83 -15.55 0.62
CA ARG A 89 16.40 -16.89 0.44
C ARG A 89 15.47 -18.00 0.90
N SER A 90 14.78 -17.81 2.03
CA SER A 90 13.80 -18.78 2.51
C SER A 90 12.64 -18.95 1.53
N LEU A 91 12.19 -17.86 0.89
CA LEU A 91 11.15 -17.90 -0.13
C LEU A 91 11.65 -18.51 -1.44
N GLU A 92 12.91 -18.29 -1.81
CA GLU A 92 13.53 -18.95 -2.98
C GLU A 92 13.54 -20.48 -2.79
N THR A 93 13.95 -20.95 -1.61
CA THR A 93 13.87 -22.39 -1.26
C THR A 93 12.43 -22.90 -1.30
N LEU A 94 11.47 -22.10 -0.82
CA LEU A 94 10.06 -22.48 -0.85
C LEU A 94 9.51 -22.55 -2.29
N ASN A 95 9.94 -21.64 -3.17
CA ASN A 95 9.62 -21.72 -4.60
C ASN A 95 10.22 -22.97 -5.25
N ASP A 96 11.43 -23.40 -4.85
CA ASP A 96 11.99 -24.66 -5.33
C ASP A 96 11.12 -25.86 -4.91
N GLU A 97 10.55 -25.85 -3.69
CA GLU A 97 9.59 -26.88 -3.27
C GLU A 97 8.26 -26.80 -4.05
N ILE A 98 7.74 -25.60 -4.31
CA ILE A 98 6.49 -25.39 -5.05
C ILE A 98 6.61 -25.95 -6.48
N ARG A 99 7.77 -25.78 -7.14
CA ARG A 99 8.02 -26.30 -8.50
C ARG A 99 7.81 -27.80 -8.62
N GLU A 100 7.93 -28.55 -7.53
CA GLU A 100 7.83 -30.01 -7.51
C GLU A 100 6.38 -30.52 -7.34
N ILE A 101 5.40 -29.66 -7.01
CA ILE A 101 4.00 -30.10 -6.77
C ILE A 101 3.32 -30.55 -8.07
N GLY A 102 3.60 -29.85 -9.18
CA GLY A 102 2.78 -29.92 -10.40
C GLY A 102 3.59 -30.06 -11.69
N PRO A 103 2.92 -30.39 -12.81
CA PRO A 103 3.57 -30.46 -14.12
C PRO A 103 3.90 -29.07 -14.69
N VAL A 104 3.40 -27.99 -14.09
CA VAL A 104 3.66 -26.60 -14.48
C VAL A 104 4.53 -25.94 -13.40
N PRO A 105 5.85 -25.86 -13.60
CA PRO A 105 6.77 -25.36 -12.56
C PRO A 105 6.53 -23.91 -12.14
N GLN A 106 5.92 -23.11 -13.01
CA GLN A 106 5.63 -21.69 -12.76
C GLN A 106 4.39 -21.48 -11.88
N GLU A 107 3.55 -22.49 -11.71
CA GLU A 107 2.25 -22.35 -11.07
C GLU A 107 2.39 -22.16 -9.55
N GLY A 108 1.65 -21.20 -9.00
CA GLY A 108 1.61 -20.93 -7.56
C GLY A 108 2.93 -20.43 -6.95
N LEU A 109 3.95 -20.16 -7.77
CA LEU A 109 5.21 -19.59 -7.32
C LEU A 109 5.00 -18.21 -6.70
N LEU A 110 5.81 -17.91 -5.69
CA LEU A 110 5.82 -16.63 -5.00
C LEU A 110 6.60 -15.61 -5.81
N GLU A 111 6.02 -14.42 -6.00
CA GLU A 111 6.65 -13.29 -6.72
C GLU A 111 7.63 -12.50 -5.84
N ILE A 112 8.72 -13.16 -5.45
CA ILE A 112 9.65 -12.70 -4.41
C ILE A 112 10.18 -11.29 -4.70
N ARG A 113 10.48 -10.95 -5.96
CA ARG A 113 11.04 -9.64 -6.32
C ARG A 113 10.01 -8.54 -6.14
N ASN A 114 8.75 -8.79 -6.53
CA ASN A 114 7.66 -7.86 -6.31
C ASN A 114 7.38 -7.62 -4.81
N TRP A 115 7.38 -8.67 -3.99
CA TRP A 115 7.22 -8.55 -2.53
C TRP A 115 8.40 -7.82 -1.87
N TYR A 116 9.64 -8.09 -2.30
CA TYR A 116 10.83 -7.41 -1.81
C TYR A 116 10.78 -5.90 -2.13
N ASN A 117 10.43 -5.55 -3.37
CA ASN A 117 10.27 -4.15 -3.78
C ASN A 117 9.17 -3.43 -3.00
N ALA A 118 8.05 -4.11 -2.73
CA ALA A 118 6.99 -3.59 -1.87
C ALA A 118 7.53 -3.23 -0.50
N GLY A 119 8.36 -4.08 0.11
CA GLY A 119 9.01 -3.80 1.38
C GLY A 119 9.89 -2.55 1.35
N LEU A 120 10.72 -2.38 0.31
CA LEU A 120 11.54 -1.17 0.14
C LEU A 120 10.68 0.09 0.03
N GLN A 121 9.54 0.01 -0.65
CA GLN A 121 8.63 1.16 -0.77
C GLN A 121 7.86 1.42 0.54
N LEU A 122 7.55 0.39 1.34
CA LEU A 122 6.93 0.59 2.66
C LEU A 122 7.87 1.30 3.64
N GLU A 123 9.17 1.01 3.59
CA GLU A 123 10.16 1.73 4.38
C GLU A 123 10.19 3.22 4.01
N LYS A 124 10.19 3.52 2.72
CA LYS A 124 10.08 4.90 2.23
C LYS A 124 8.73 5.53 2.61
N ALA A 125 7.65 4.77 2.65
CA ALA A 125 6.34 5.28 3.07
C ALA A 125 6.31 5.68 4.56
N VAL A 126 7.05 4.97 5.43
CA VAL A 126 7.20 5.33 6.84
C VAL A 126 7.99 6.64 6.97
N ARG A 127 9.05 6.80 6.18
CA ARG A 127 9.81 8.05 6.08
C ARG A 127 8.93 9.20 5.57
N ASP A 128 8.17 8.98 4.49
CA ASP A 128 7.24 9.97 3.93
C ASP A 128 6.23 10.46 4.96
N PHE A 129 5.79 9.56 5.85
CA PHE A 129 4.90 9.93 6.95
C PHE A 129 5.60 10.84 7.97
N HIS A 130 6.81 10.51 8.42
CA HIS A 130 7.52 11.33 9.41
C HIS A 130 7.95 12.70 8.88
N ILE A 131 8.35 12.78 7.62
CA ILE A 131 8.84 14.03 7.01
C ILE A 131 7.68 14.88 6.47
N TYR A 132 6.72 14.26 5.77
CA TYR A 132 5.69 14.97 5.01
C TYR A 132 4.26 14.70 5.51
N SER A 133 4.07 13.86 6.54
CA SER A 133 2.74 13.38 6.97
C SER A 133 1.93 12.72 5.85
N SER A 134 2.61 12.13 4.86
CA SER A 134 1.98 11.51 3.70
C SER A 134 1.86 9.99 3.86
N THR A 135 0.72 9.44 3.42
CA THR A 135 0.48 7.98 3.37
C THR A 135 0.33 7.47 1.94
N ALA A 136 0.56 8.31 0.93
CA ALA A 136 0.23 7.98 -0.45
C ALA A 136 0.98 6.73 -0.95
N ARG A 137 2.30 6.64 -0.69
CA ARG A 137 3.12 5.48 -1.05
C ARG A 137 2.66 4.19 -0.36
N PHE A 138 2.27 4.27 0.92
CA PHE A 138 1.73 3.12 1.64
C PHE A 138 0.46 2.58 0.95
N GLU A 139 -0.46 3.48 0.58
CA GLU A 139 -1.71 3.09 -0.08
C GLU A 139 -1.45 2.47 -1.46
N ASP A 140 -0.46 2.97 -2.20
CA ASP A 140 -0.07 2.40 -3.51
C ASP A 140 0.54 1.00 -3.36
N VAL A 141 1.41 0.78 -2.38
CA VAL A 141 1.95 -0.56 -2.10
C VAL A 141 0.85 -1.51 -1.63
N ARG A 142 -0.09 -1.04 -0.80
CA ARG A 142 -1.22 -1.86 -0.35
C ARG A 142 -2.10 -2.30 -1.52
N ASP A 143 -2.44 -1.38 -2.41
CA ASP A 143 -3.24 -1.67 -3.59
C ASP A 143 -2.47 -2.62 -4.54
N PHE A 144 -1.17 -2.39 -4.76
CA PHE A 144 -0.29 -3.27 -5.56
C PHE A 144 -0.27 -4.72 -5.04
N ILE A 145 0.00 -4.91 -3.74
CA ILE A 145 0.02 -6.26 -3.15
C ILE A 145 -1.37 -6.91 -3.22
N TRP A 146 -2.45 -6.13 -3.02
CA TRP A 146 -3.80 -6.66 -3.15
C TRP A 146 -4.10 -7.15 -4.56
N GLU A 147 -3.70 -6.40 -5.59
CA GLU A 147 -3.83 -6.83 -6.99
C GLU A 147 -3.06 -8.14 -7.25
N ARG A 148 -1.85 -8.30 -6.69
CA ARG A 148 -1.11 -9.57 -6.80
C ARG A 148 -1.82 -10.72 -6.10
N ILE A 149 -2.36 -10.50 -4.90
CA ILE A 149 -3.12 -11.51 -4.16
C ILE A 149 -4.29 -12.03 -4.99
N ILE A 150 -5.07 -11.12 -5.59
CA ILE A 150 -6.21 -11.50 -6.42
C ILE A 150 -5.77 -12.16 -7.73
N THR A 151 -4.74 -11.63 -8.39
CA THR A 151 -4.29 -12.15 -9.68
C THR A 151 -3.69 -13.54 -9.56
N MET A 152 -2.93 -13.80 -8.49
CA MET A 152 -2.22 -15.05 -8.28
C MET A 152 -2.99 -16.07 -7.45
N ASN A 153 -4.19 -15.72 -6.99
CA ASN A 153 -4.98 -16.51 -6.04
C ASN A 153 -4.23 -16.80 -4.72
N TYR A 154 -3.40 -15.86 -4.25
CA TYR A 154 -2.72 -16.02 -2.96
C TYR A 154 -3.69 -15.89 -1.77
N PRO A 155 -3.28 -16.33 -0.56
CA PRO A 155 -4.08 -16.16 0.64
C PRO A 155 -4.34 -14.67 1.00
N HIS A 156 -5.61 -14.30 1.20
CA HIS A 156 -6.03 -12.93 1.50
C HIS A 156 -5.45 -12.36 2.82
N GLN A 157 -4.98 -13.21 3.73
CA GLN A 157 -4.35 -12.76 4.97
C GLN A 157 -2.98 -12.11 4.75
N TRP A 158 -2.34 -12.31 3.60
CA TRP A 158 -1.05 -11.69 3.24
C TRP A 158 -1.16 -10.21 2.86
N ARG A 159 -2.38 -9.66 2.83
CA ARG A 159 -2.59 -8.24 2.54
C ARG A 159 -1.76 -7.35 3.46
N VAL A 160 -1.26 -6.24 2.92
CA VAL A 160 -0.59 -5.20 3.70
C VAL A 160 -1.62 -4.52 4.62
N LYS A 161 -1.38 -4.56 5.93
CA LYS A 161 -2.30 -4.03 6.94
C LYS A 161 -1.91 -2.62 7.36
N ARG A 162 -2.89 -1.79 7.71
CA ARG A 162 -2.64 -0.44 8.20
C ARG A 162 -2.05 -0.46 9.61
N GLU A 163 -2.38 -1.48 10.39
CA GLU A 163 -1.89 -1.69 11.75
C GLU A 163 -0.36 -1.86 11.77
N ASP A 164 0.19 -2.66 10.85
CA ASP A 164 1.64 -2.88 10.72
C ASP A 164 2.37 -1.57 10.37
N PHE A 165 1.77 -0.77 9.47
CA PHE A 165 2.30 0.54 9.09
C PHE A 165 2.33 1.52 10.27
N LEU A 166 1.25 1.61 11.03
CA LEU A 166 1.18 2.47 12.22
C LEU A 166 2.16 2.02 13.30
N HIS A 167 2.27 0.72 13.53
CA HIS A 167 3.26 0.17 14.46
C HIS A 167 4.69 0.55 14.04
N ARG A 168 4.98 0.51 12.73
CA ARG A 168 6.31 0.89 12.21
C ARG A 168 6.58 2.39 12.35
N ILE A 169 5.58 3.24 12.14
CA ILE A 169 5.67 4.69 12.40
C ILE A 169 6.02 4.93 13.87
N GLU A 170 5.29 4.32 14.80
CA GLU A 170 5.53 4.47 16.24
C GLU A 170 6.92 3.99 16.64
N ALA A 171 7.32 2.81 16.16
CA ALA A 171 8.63 2.22 16.45
C ALA A 171 9.81 3.06 15.94
N THR A 172 9.60 3.88 14.91
CA THR A 172 10.65 4.70 14.28
C THR A 172 10.60 6.18 14.64
N ALA A 173 9.58 6.62 15.38
CA ALA A 173 9.35 8.04 15.68
C ALA A 173 10.54 8.75 16.33
N GLN A 174 11.27 8.08 17.22
CA GLN A 174 12.45 8.67 17.87
C GLN A 174 13.60 8.95 16.91
N ASN A 175 13.73 8.18 15.83
CA ASN A 175 14.79 8.35 14.83
C ASN A 175 14.56 9.64 14.03
N PHE A 176 13.30 9.91 13.67
CA PHE A 176 12.92 11.09 12.89
C PHE A 176 12.75 12.35 13.74
N ALA A 177 12.39 12.23 15.02
CA ALA A 177 12.33 13.37 15.93
C ALA A 177 13.69 14.08 16.10
N ARG A 178 14.81 13.36 15.88
CA ARG A 178 16.17 13.92 15.93
C ARG A 178 16.61 14.63 14.65
N GLN A 179 15.89 14.43 13.54
CA GLN A 179 16.24 14.95 12.21
C GLN A 179 15.42 16.19 11.80
N GLN A 180 14.64 16.77 12.72
CA GLN A 180 13.87 17.99 12.46
C GLN A 180 14.81 19.17 12.12
N GLY A 181 14.93 19.49 10.83
CA GLY A 181 15.75 20.60 10.32
C GLY A 181 16.54 20.27 9.06
N ASP A 182 16.76 18.99 8.74
CA ASP A 182 17.53 18.58 7.57
C ASP A 182 16.63 18.39 6.33
N LEU A 183 17.14 18.86 5.18
CA LEU A 183 16.55 18.59 3.87
C LEU A 183 16.58 17.08 3.60
N ASP A 184 15.46 16.52 3.15
CA ASP A 184 15.41 15.15 2.67
C ASP A 184 16.29 15.01 1.41
N THR A 185 17.40 14.31 1.53
CA THR A 185 18.35 14.08 0.42
C THR A 185 18.37 12.63 -0.07
N GLU A 186 17.59 11.74 0.56
CA GLU A 186 17.63 10.31 0.24
C GLU A 186 16.43 9.87 -0.62
N ASP A 187 15.33 10.64 -0.65
CA ASP A 187 14.24 10.44 -1.61
C ASP A 187 13.72 11.79 -2.14
N ALA A 188 14.34 12.28 -3.22
CA ALA A 188 14.09 13.62 -3.76
C ALA A 188 12.80 13.72 -4.59
N ILE A 189 12.05 12.63 -4.81
CA ILE A 189 10.89 12.61 -5.72
C ILE A 189 9.86 13.70 -5.35
N PHE A 190 9.60 13.87 -4.05
CA PHE A 190 8.65 14.90 -3.60
C PHE A 190 9.19 16.33 -3.80
N GLN A 191 10.49 16.53 -3.59
CA GLN A 191 11.13 17.83 -3.84
C GLN A 191 11.16 18.16 -5.34
N GLU A 192 11.54 17.21 -6.18
CA GLU A 192 11.55 17.36 -7.64
C GLU A 192 10.15 17.71 -8.14
N TRP A 193 9.12 16.99 -7.68
CA TRP A 193 7.75 17.34 -8.05
C TRP A 193 7.33 18.72 -7.53
N GLN A 194 7.70 19.11 -6.30
CA GLN A 194 7.40 20.45 -5.77
C GLN A 194 8.11 21.57 -6.54
N LEU A 195 9.31 21.30 -7.08
CA LEU A 195 10.02 22.24 -7.94
C LEU A 195 9.33 22.39 -9.30
N GLU A 196 8.81 21.29 -9.85
CA GLU A 196 8.05 21.28 -11.10
C GLU A 196 6.61 21.79 -10.95
N ASN A 197 6.03 21.66 -9.75
CA ASN A 197 4.64 21.99 -9.43
C ASN A 197 4.56 22.82 -8.14
N PRO A 198 5.07 24.06 -8.15
CA PRO A 198 5.10 24.90 -6.97
C PRO A 198 3.66 25.20 -6.50
N PRO A 199 3.38 25.16 -5.18
CA PRO A 199 2.06 25.50 -4.67
C PRO A 199 1.71 26.95 -5.04
N GLU A 200 0.49 27.18 -5.53
CA GLU A 200 0.06 28.48 -6.08
C GLU A 200 0.09 29.65 -5.07
N ARG A 201 0.28 29.37 -3.76
CA ARG A 201 0.69 30.33 -2.73
C ARG A 201 1.03 29.61 -1.41
N PRO A 202 1.95 30.13 -0.57
CA PRO A 202 2.11 29.66 0.79
C PRO A 202 0.86 30.01 1.60
N GLY A 203 0.09 29.01 2.02
CA GLY A 203 -1.09 29.18 2.89
C GLY A 203 -2.47 29.10 2.21
N SER A 204 -2.55 28.79 0.92
CA SER A 204 -3.83 28.61 0.21
C SER A 204 -4.15 27.14 -0.03
N SER A 205 -4.34 26.35 1.03
CA SER A 205 -5.22 25.18 0.94
C SER A 205 -6.63 25.68 1.28
N PRO A 206 -7.60 25.71 0.33
CA PRO A 206 -8.97 26.02 0.70
C PRO A 206 -9.46 24.95 1.68
N LEU A 207 -9.86 25.38 2.88
CA LEU A 207 -10.51 24.52 3.87
C LEU A 207 -11.75 23.89 3.22
N PRO A 208 -11.86 22.56 3.12
CA PRO A 208 -13.11 21.93 2.72
C PRO A 208 -14.12 22.14 3.86
N SER A 209 -15.20 22.86 3.57
CA SER A 209 -16.38 22.88 4.43
C SER A 209 -17.06 21.51 4.33
N TYR A 210 -16.98 20.72 5.40
CA TYR A 210 -17.83 19.54 5.51
C TYR A 210 -19.18 19.99 6.08
N HIS A 211 -20.19 20.03 5.22
CA HIS A 211 -21.55 19.81 5.69
C HIS A 211 -21.57 18.42 6.34
N THR A 212 -21.73 18.39 7.65
CA THR A 212 -22.11 17.19 8.38
C THR A 212 -23.53 16.83 7.96
N ASN A 213 -23.67 16.03 6.91
CA ASN A 213 -24.91 15.29 6.70
C ASN A 213 -24.97 14.19 7.75
N ASN A 214 -25.45 14.57 8.93
CA ASN A 214 -25.95 13.64 9.91
C ASN A 214 -27.32 13.17 9.41
N PRO A 215 -27.56 11.88 9.09
CA PRO A 215 -28.83 11.45 8.51
C PRO A 215 -30.01 11.43 9.51
N ASN A 216 -29.86 11.97 10.72
CA ASN A 216 -30.85 11.83 11.79
C ASN A 216 -31.25 13.17 12.43
N THR A 217 -31.48 14.21 11.61
CA THR A 217 -32.14 15.44 12.11
C THR A 217 -33.09 16.07 11.10
N GLU A 218 -33.90 15.28 10.39
CA GLU A 218 -35.09 15.77 9.69
C GLU A 218 -36.34 14.99 10.08
N ALA A 219 -36.60 14.91 11.39
CA ALA A 219 -37.88 14.45 11.90
C ALA A 219 -38.17 15.08 13.27
N MET A 220 -38.27 16.40 13.33
CA MET A 220 -39.05 17.17 14.32
C MET A 220 -38.72 18.65 14.15
N GLN A 221 -39.42 19.32 13.23
CA GLN A 221 -39.76 20.75 13.32
C GLN A 221 -40.48 21.17 12.03
N ARG A 222 -41.76 20.79 11.89
CA ARG A 222 -42.75 21.56 11.13
C ARG A 222 -44.13 21.31 11.74
N PHE A 223 -44.44 22.07 12.78
CA PHE A 223 -45.81 22.52 13.01
C PHE A 223 -45.81 24.05 13.02
N ASP A 224 -46.89 24.58 12.47
CA ASP A 224 -47.38 25.96 12.51
C ASP A 224 -46.88 26.95 11.44
N ALA A 225 -47.69 27.05 10.36
CA ALA A 225 -48.27 28.33 9.90
C ALA A 225 -49.33 28.09 8.79
N PRO A 226 -50.32 29.01 8.62
CA PRO A 226 -51.65 28.72 8.09
C PRO A 226 -51.78 28.88 6.56
N LEU A 227 -52.83 28.26 6.00
CA LEU A 227 -53.23 28.37 4.59
C LEU A 227 -53.85 29.75 4.27
N PRO A 228 -53.58 30.35 3.11
CA PRO A 228 -54.35 31.47 2.58
C PRO A 228 -55.41 30.99 1.58
N GLY A 229 -56.62 31.56 1.68
CA GLY A 229 -57.65 31.55 0.64
C GLY A 229 -58.72 30.47 0.78
#